data_AF-A0A6J1QQA0-F1
#
_entry.id   AF-A0A6J1QQA0-F1
#
_cell.length_a   1.000
_cell.length_b   1.000
_cell.length_c   1.000
_cell.angle_alpha   90.00
_cell.angle_beta   90.00
_cell.angle_gamma   90.00
#
_symmetry.space_group_name_H-M   'P 1'
#
loop_
_entity.id
_entity.type
_entity.pdbx_description
1 polymer ?
#
loop_
_entity_poly.entity_id
_entity_poly.type
_entity_poly.pdbx_seq_one_letter_code
_entity_poly.pdbx_strand_id
1 'polypeptide(L)'
;MILHYNMYRNFKILKSQDVKRNIGRTTSSLVACIELELAAIVKAGTWKNERIIASPQRTKIVLSNGKKALNFCANNYLGLADNRDVINAGKIALDKYGAGLSSVRFICGTQEIHVELERKLAKFHGREDTILYASCFDANAGIFETLLTADDAVISDELNHASIIDGIRLCKAKRYR
;
A
#
# COMPACT_ATOMS: atom_id res chain seq x y z
N MET A 1 -7.26 -34.31 26.18
CA MET A 1 -8.42 -34.61 25.32
C MET A 1 -7.93 -34.58 23.87
N ILE A 2 -7.46 -35.74 23.40
CA ILE A 2 -6.85 -35.91 22.07
C ILE A 2 -7.98 -36.28 21.12
N LEU A 3 -8.37 -35.37 20.23
CA LEU A 3 -9.29 -35.65 19.14
C LEU A 3 -8.48 -35.98 17.88
N HIS A 4 -8.32 -37.27 17.63
CA HIS A 4 -7.98 -37.83 16.32
C HIS A 4 -9.16 -37.56 15.36
N TYR A 5 -8.94 -36.78 14.30
CA TYR A 5 -9.89 -36.64 13.19
C TYR A 5 -9.30 -37.27 11.93
N ASN A 6 -9.79 -38.46 11.61
CA ASN A 6 -9.33 -39.33 10.54
C ASN A 6 -10.09 -38.97 9.24
N MET A 7 -9.76 -37.84 8.61
CA MET A 7 -10.53 -37.26 7.49
C MET A 7 -9.74 -37.13 6.18
N TYR A 8 -8.86 -38.09 5.87
CA TYR A 8 -8.18 -38.14 4.56
C TYR A 8 -8.05 -39.58 4.05
N ARG A 9 -9.15 -40.14 3.53
CA ARG A 9 -9.13 -41.48 2.89
C ARG A 9 -9.54 -41.52 1.42
N ASN A 10 -9.80 -40.39 0.77
CA ASN A 10 -10.23 -40.37 -0.65
C ASN A 10 -9.61 -39.23 -1.50
N PHE A 11 -8.39 -38.79 -1.22
CA PHE A 11 -7.63 -38.00 -2.20
C PHE A 11 -6.85 -38.92 -3.12
N LYS A 12 -7.23 -38.97 -4.41
CA LYS A 12 -6.32 -39.46 -5.47
C LYS A 12 -5.06 -38.60 -5.41
N ILE A 13 -3.96 -39.16 -4.91
CA ILE A 13 -2.64 -38.52 -4.98
C ILE A 13 -2.28 -38.44 -6.46
N LEU A 14 -2.40 -37.25 -7.04
CA LEU A 14 -1.83 -36.96 -8.36
C LEU A 14 -0.35 -37.32 -8.30
N LYS A 15 0.12 -38.17 -9.22
CA LYS A 15 1.53 -38.57 -9.26
C LYS A 15 2.39 -37.30 -9.40
N SER A 16 3.50 -37.24 -8.68
CA SER A 16 4.40 -36.06 -8.65
C SER A 16 4.84 -35.57 -10.04
N GLN A 17 4.90 -36.48 -11.02
CA GLN A 17 5.17 -36.16 -12.43
C GLN A 17 4.02 -35.41 -13.13
N ASP A 18 2.76 -35.73 -12.84
CA ASP A 18 1.60 -35.04 -13.41
C ASP A 18 1.43 -33.63 -12.83
N VAL A 19 1.74 -33.46 -11.54
CA VAL A 19 1.78 -32.15 -10.87
C VAL A 19 2.90 -31.28 -11.44
N LYS A 20 4.13 -31.81 -11.58
CA LYS A 20 5.26 -31.08 -12.19
C LYS A 20 4.99 -30.69 -13.64
N ARG A 21 4.36 -31.57 -14.42
CA ARG A 21 4.04 -31.34 -15.84
C ARG A 21 2.92 -30.32 -16.03
N ASN A 22 1.90 -30.31 -15.18
CA ASN A 22 0.85 -29.29 -15.20
C ASN A 22 1.34 -27.93 -14.71
N ILE A 23 2.14 -27.87 -13.64
CA ILE A 23 2.76 -26.61 -13.19
C ILE A 23 3.64 -26.01 -14.29
N GLY A 24 4.49 -26.81 -14.96
CA GLY A 24 5.31 -26.33 -16.08
C GLY A 24 4.49 -25.76 -17.25
N ARG A 25 3.34 -26.35 -17.55
CA ARG A 25 2.43 -25.88 -18.61
C ARG A 25 1.68 -24.60 -18.21
N THR A 26 1.22 -24.50 -16.96
CA THR A 26 0.48 -23.34 -16.45
C THR A 26 1.40 -22.12 -16.23
N THR A 27 2.62 -22.33 -15.73
CA THR A 27 3.62 -21.26 -15.62
C THR A 27 4.03 -20.73 -16.99
N SER A 28 4.19 -21.61 -17.98
CA SER A 28 4.45 -21.22 -19.37
C SER A 28 3.31 -20.38 -19.96
N SER A 29 2.05 -20.68 -19.63
CA SER A 29 0.91 -19.86 -20.10
C SER A 29 0.81 -18.48 -19.44
N LEU A 30 1.15 -18.38 -18.15
CA LEU A 30 1.15 -17.09 -17.45
C LEU A 30 2.25 -16.17 -17.97
N VAL A 31 3.47 -16.70 -18.12
CA VAL A 31 4.60 -15.94 -18.68
C VAL A 31 4.25 -15.43 -20.08
N ALA A 32 3.70 -16.29 -20.95
CA ALA A 32 3.28 -15.88 -22.29
C ALA A 32 2.23 -14.75 -22.26
N CYS A 33 1.27 -14.80 -21.34
CA CYS A 33 0.28 -13.74 -21.18
C CYS A 33 0.91 -12.42 -20.72
N ILE A 34 1.82 -12.48 -19.74
CA ILE A 34 2.53 -11.30 -19.22
C ILE A 34 3.42 -10.69 -20.31
N GLU A 35 4.16 -11.50 -21.07
CA GLU A 35 5.03 -11.01 -22.14
C GLU A 35 4.27 -10.23 -23.22
N LEU A 36 3.06 -10.70 -23.58
CA LEU A 36 2.18 -9.97 -24.51
C LEU A 36 1.76 -8.61 -23.95
N GLU A 37 1.38 -8.54 -22.67
CA GLU A 37 1.02 -7.28 -22.00
C GLU A 37 2.23 -6.32 -21.89
N LEU A 38 3.41 -6.83 -21.52
CA LEU A 38 4.63 -6.02 -21.46
C LEU A 38 5.00 -5.48 -22.85
N ALA A 39 4.90 -6.31 -23.90
CA ALA A 39 5.13 -5.86 -25.27
C ALA A 39 4.14 -4.78 -25.70
N ALA A 40 2.87 -4.88 -25.28
CA ALA A 40 1.86 -3.86 -25.52
C ALA A 40 2.19 -2.54 -24.79
N ILE A 41 2.61 -2.58 -23.53
CA ILE A 41 3.05 -1.41 -22.74
C ILE A 41 4.25 -0.72 -23.40
N VAL A 42 5.24 -1.50 -23.84
CA VAL A 42 6.43 -0.98 -24.55
C VAL A 42 6.02 -0.34 -25.87
N LYS A 43 5.19 -1.01 -26.68
CA LYS A 43 4.69 -0.49 -27.95
C LYS A 43 3.88 0.81 -27.77
N ALA A 44 3.14 0.92 -26.67
CA ALA A 44 2.37 2.11 -26.31
C ALA A 44 3.23 3.26 -25.75
N GLY A 45 4.53 3.03 -25.49
CA GLY A 45 5.43 4.04 -24.91
C GLY A 45 5.12 4.37 -23.44
N THR A 46 4.34 3.52 -22.75
CA THR A 46 3.95 3.72 -21.35
C THR A 46 4.82 2.95 -20.36
N TRP A 47 5.87 2.30 -20.86
CA TRP A 47 6.88 1.65 -20.04
C TRP A 47 7.57 2.67 -19.11
N LYS A 48 7.53 2.39 -17.81
CA LYS A 48 8.11 3.27 -16.79
C LYS A 48 9.47 2.73 -16.37
N ASN A 49 10.50 3.54 -16.56
CA ASN A 49 11.84 3.29 -16.03
C ASN A 49 12.06 4.13 -14.78
N GLU A 50 12.60 3.52 -13.73
CA GLU A 50 12.96 4.23 -12.51
C GLU A 50 14.27 5.00 -12.68
N ARG A 51 14.31 6.24 -12.18
CA ARG A 51 15.54 7.01 -12.05
C ARG A 51 16.01 6.95 -10.61
N ILE A 52 17.11 6.25 -10.39
CA ILE A 52 17.63 5.99 -9.05
C ILE A 52 18.27 7.27 -8.47
N ILE A 53 17.73 7.76 -7.36
CA ILE A 53 18.25 8.88 -6.59
C ILE A 53 19.20 8.32 -5.51
N ALA A 54 20.41 8.86 -5.42
CA ALA A 54 21.48 8.46 -4.51
C ALA A 54 21.80 9.52 -3.43
N SER A 55 20.95 10.53 -3.28
CA SER A 55 21.02 11.53 -2.21
C SER A 55 19.70 11.57 -1.43
N PRO A 56 19.67 12.20 -0.24
CA PRO A 56 18.41 12.56 0.39
C PRO A 56 17.50 13.41 -0.52
N GLN A 57 16.20 13.43 -0.21
CA GLN A 57 15.20 14.17 -0.97
C GLN A 57 15.28 15.68 -0.69
N ARG A 58 15.66 16.47 -1.69
CA ARG A 58 15.82 17.94 -1.61
C ARG A 58 15.58 18.58 -2.98
N THR A 59 15.61 19.91 -3.05
CA THR A 59 15.58 20.64 -4.33
C THR A 59 16.74 20.25 -5.24
N LYS A 60 17.93 20.00 -4.71
CA LYS A 60 19.10 19.49 -5.46
C LYS A 60 19.33 18.02 -5.10
N ILE A 61 19.26 17.14 -6.08
CA ILE A 61 19.47 15.70 -5.92
C ILE A 61 20.67 15.20 -6.71
N VAL A 62 21.21 14.04 -6.29
CA VAL A 62 22.24 13.28 -7.02
C VAL A 62 21.63 11.96 -7.46
N LEU A 63 21.78 11.61 -8.73
CA LEU A 63 21.38 10.32 -9.28
C LEU A 63 22.49 9.28 -9.08
N SER A 64 22.16 7.99 -9.18
CA SER A 64 23.13 6.88 -9.00
C SER A 64 24.33 6.94 -9.96
N ASN A 65 24.16 7.57 -11.12
CA ASN A 65 25.23 7.81 -12.10
C ASN A 65 26.06 9.07 -11.81
N GLY A 66 25.90 9.69 -10.63
CA GLY A 66 26.62 10.89 -10.20
C GLY A 66 26.07 12.21 -10.75
N LYS A 67 25.08 12.19 -11.65
CA LYS A 67 24.49 13.43 -12.20
C LYS A 67 23.72 14.19 -11.13
N LYS A 68 23.90 15.51 -11.10
CA LYS A 68 23.16 16.43 -10.23
C LYS A 68 21.97 17.02 -10.99
N ALA A 69 20.82 17.13 -10.34
CA ALA A 69 19.60 17.68 -10.93
C ALA A 69 18.80 18.52 -9.93
N LEU A 70 17.97 19.43 -10.45
CA LEU A 70 16.91 20.08 -9.67
C LEU A 70 15.65 19.23 -9.71
N ASN A 71 15.06 18.94 -8.56
CA ASN A 71 13.87 18.11 -8.44
C ASN A 71 12.61 18.97 -8.38
N PHE A 72 11.87 19.03 -9.50
CA PHE A 72 10.59 19.74 -9.63
C PHE A 72 9.37 18.80 -9.71
N CYS A 73 9.54 17.52 -9.39
CA CYS A 73 8.47 16.52 -9.45
C CYS A 73 8.29 15.74 -8.14
N ALA A 74 8.74 16.29 -7.01
CA ALA A 74 8.50 15.71 -5.69
C ALA A 74 7.27 16.31 -5.00
N ASN A 75 6.62 15.50 -4.16
CA ASN A 75 5.56 15.95 -3.26
C ASN A 75 6.11 16.53 -1.95
N ASN A 76 7.37 16.99 -1.94
CA ASN A 76 8.06 17.53 -0.76
C ASN A 76 7.85 19.05 -0.66
N TYR A 77 6.60 19.49 -0.63
CA TYR A 77 6.21 20.91 -0.79
C TYR A 77 6.87 21.85 0.23
N LEU A 78 6.96 21.43 1.49
CA LEU A 78 7.55 22.21 2.58
C LEU A 78 9.02 21.89 2.84
N GLY A 79 9.63 21.00 2.05
CA GLY A 79 11.05 20.63 2.22
C GLY A 79 11.35 19.80 3.47
N LEU A 80 10.35 19.14 4.08
CA LEU A 80 10.49 18.44 5.35
C LEU A 80 11.15 17.06 5.24
N ALA A 81 11.21 16.48 4.04
CA ALA A 81 11.75 15.11 3.84
C ALA A 81 13.21 14.92 4.28
N ASP A 82 14.02 16.00 4.36
CA ASP A 82 15.39 15.97 4.89
C ASP A 82 15.64 17.13 5.88
N ASN A 83 14.61 17.44 6.67
CA ASN A 83 14.69 18.42 7.75
C ASN A 83 15.34 17.78 9.00
N ARG A 84 16.28 18.49 9.63
CA ARG A 84 17.06 17.97 10.77
C ARG A 84 16.20 17.64 11.99
N ASP A 85 15.20 18.45 12.28
CA ASP A 85 14.33 18.26 13.46
C ASP A 85 13.45 17.02 13.27
N VAL A 86 12.91 16.82 12.06
CA VAL A 86 12.13 15.63 11.70
C VAL A 86 13.00 14.36 11.79
N ILE A 87 14.22 14.40 11.27
CA ILE A 87 15.17 13.27 11.33
C ILE A 87 15.53 12.94 12.78
N ASN A 88 15.82 13.94 13.60
CA ASN A 88 16.20 13.74 15.00
C ASN A 88 15.03 13.17 15.80
N ALA A 89 13.80 13.67 15.58
CA ALA A 89 12.59 13.11 16.20
C ALA A 89 12.39 11.64 15.80
N GLY A 90 12.62 11.29 14.53
CA GLY A 90 12.58 9.90 14.04
C GLY A 90 13.59 8.99 14.73
N LYS A 91 14.84 9.45 14.91
CA LYS A 91 15.88 8.69 15.63
C LYS A 91 15.50 8.44 17.09
N ILE A 92 15.04 9.49 17.79
CA ILE A 92 14.57 9.38 19.18
C ILE A 92 13.40 8.38 19.28
N ALA A 93 12.47 8.42 18.33
CA ALA A 93 11.35 7.50 18.31
C ALA A 93 11.81 6.05 18.10
N LEU A 94 12.77 5.80 17.20
CA LEU A 94 13.35 4.47 17.00
C LEU A 94 14.04 3.93 18.27
N ASP A 95 14.80 4.76 18.97
CA ASP A 95 15.46 4.38 20.22
C ASP A 95 14.44 4.10 21.35
N LYS A 96 13.36 4.89 21.44
CA LYS A 96 12.34 4.76 22.49
C LYS A 96 11.34 3.62 22.24
N TYR A 97 10.88 3.45 21.00
CA TYR A 97 9.73 2.61 20.65
C TYR A 97 10.11 1.36 19.84
N GLY A 98 11.34 1.28 19.32
CA GLY A 98 11.79 0.21 18.44
C GLY A 98 11.42 0.43 16.97
N ALA A 99 11.86 -0.48 16.11
CA ALA A 99 11.71 -0.35 14.65
C ALA A 99 10.34 -0.80 14.11
N GLY A 100 9.56 -1.56 14.89
CA GLY A 100 8.29 -2.11 14.43
C GLY A 100 7.50 -2.79 15.55
N LEU A 101 6.21 -3.01 15.28
CA LEU A 101 5.25 -3.54 16.27
C LEU A 101 4.90 -5.01 16.06
N SER A 102 5.13 -5.54 14.86
CA SER A 102 4.81 -6.92 14.48
C SER A 102 3.37 -7.34 14.81
N SER A 103 2.43 -6.40 14.81
CA SER A 103 1.05 -6.61 15.23
C SER A 103 0.13 -5.50 14.70
N VAL A 104 -1.17 -5.80 14.62
CA VAL A 104 -2.23 -4.81 14.33
C VAL A 104 -2.62 -4.06 15.61
N ARG A 105 -3.27 -2.90 15.44
CA ARG A 105 -3.61 -1.97 16.52
C ARG A 105 -4.32 -2.62 17.71
N PHE A 106 -5.34 -3.44 17.46
CA PHE A 106 -6.20 -3.98 18.53
C PHE A 106 -5.60 -5.15 19.33
N ILE A 107 -4.53 -5.79 18.84
CA ILE A 107 -3.90 -6.93 19.54
C ILE A 107 -2.79 -6.40 20.46
N CYS A 108 -1.70 -5.93 19.88
CA CYS A 108 -0.58 -5.34 20.63
C CYS A 108 0.22 -4.32 19.79
N GLY A 109 -0.40 -3.79 18.74
CA GLY A 109 0.22 -2.82 17.83
C GLY A 109 -0.08 -1.36 18.14
N THR A 110 -0.50 -1.02 19.36
CA THR A 110 -0.77 0.39 19.74
C THR A 110 0.22 0.84 20.80
N GLN A 111 1.05 1.83 20.47
CA GLN A 111 1.94 2.53 21.40
C GLN A 111 1.44 3.95 21.68
N GLU A 112 1.93 4.56 22.77
CA GLU A 112 1.67 5.95 23.17
C GLU A 112 1.76 6.95 22.00
N ILE A 113 2.79 6.84 21.16
CA ILE A 113 3.03 7.75 20.03
C ILE A 113 1.91 7.73 18.98
N HIS A 114 1.20 6.61 18.82
CA HIS A 114 0.06 6.52 17.90
C HIS A 114 -1.10 7.38 18.40
N VAL A 115 -1.46 7.20 19.67
CA VAL A 115 -2.57 7.93 20.32
C VAL A 115 -2.24 9.42 20.47
N GLU A 116 -0.96 9.77 20.68
CA GLU A 116 -0.52 11.17 20.65
C GLU A 116 -0.66 11.79 19.27
N LEU A 117 -0.24 11.08 18.22
CA LEU A 117 -0.36 11.55 16.83
C LEU A 117 -1.82 11.73 16.42
N GLU A 118 -2.69 10.76 16.74
CA GLU A 118 -4.14 10.84 16.47
C GLU A 118 -4.76 12.09 17.11
N ARG A 119 -4.49 12.34 18.39
CA ARG A 119 -4.96 13.56 19.09
C ARG A 119 -4.43 14.85 18.46
N LYS A 120 -3.15 14.88 18.07
CA LYS A 120 -2.54 16.06 17.43
C LYS A 120 -3.16 16.33 16.06
N LEU A 121 -3.41 15.28 15.26
CA LEU A 121 -4.06 15.39 13.96
C LEU A 121 -5.52 15.84 14.08
N ALA A 122 -6.29 15.25 15.01
CA ALA A 122 -7.67 15.65 15.28
C ALA A 122 -7.74 17.14 15.65
N LYS A 123 -6.85 17.60 16.55
CA LYS A 123 -6.73 19.02 16.91
C LYS A 123 -6.34 19.89 15.71
N PHE A 124 -5.37 19.47 14.91
CA PHE A 124 -4.90 20.23 13.74
C PHE A 124 -6.01 20.42 12.69
N HIS A 125 -6.83 19.40 12.46
CA HIS A 125 -7.93 19.45 11.49
C HIS A 125 -9.26 19.97 12.07
N GLY A 126 -9.33 20.26 13.38
CA GLY A 126 -10.57 20.62 14.05
C GLY A 126 -11.63 19.52 13.93
N ARG A 127 -11.26 18.29 14.27
CA ARG A 127 -12.13 17.09 14.27
C ARG A 127 -12.15 16.47 15.66
N GLU A 128 -13.18 15.68 15.92
CA GLU A 128 -13.36 15.02 17.23
C GLU A 128 -12.28 13.97 17.49
N ASP A 129 -11.91 13.19 16.48
CA ASP A 129 -10.90 12.13 16.58
C ASP A 129 -10.19 11.88 15.24
N THR A 130 -9.18 10.99 15.25
CA THR A 130 -8.43 10.57 14.06
C THR A 130 -8.02 9.10 14.19
N ILE A 131 -8.07 8.37 13.08
CA ILE A 131 -7.57 6.99 12.96
C ILE A 131 -6.38 6.93 12.01
N LEU A 132 -5.30 6.27 12.41
CA LEU A 132 -4.12 6.07 11.57
C LEU A 132 -4.25 4.86 10.63
N TYR A 133 -3.83 5.05 9.39
CA TYR A 133 -3.58 4.02 8.39
C TYR A 133 -2.12 4.09 7.93
N ALA A 134 -1.59 3.00 7.37
CA ALA A 134 -0.22 2.97 6.85
C ALA A 134 -0.02 3.93 5.66
N SER A 135 -1.07 4.15 4.87
CA SER A 135 -1.09 5.11 3.78
C SER A 135 -2.49 5.74 3.59
N CYS A 136 -2.56 6.88 2.92
CA CYS A 136 -3.84 7.47 2.51
C CYS A 136 -4.55 6.63 1.43
N PHE A 137 -3.82 5.74 0.73
CA PHE A 137 -4.45 4.79 -0.18
C PHE A 137 -5.33 3.81 0.61
N ASP A 138 -4.79 3.24 1.70
CA ASP A 138 -5.51 2.30 2.57
C ASP A 138 -6.68 2.97 3.30
N ALA A 139 -6.49 4.21 3.78
CA ALA A 139 -7.55 4.98 4.42
C ALA A 139 -8.76 5.15 3.48
N ASN A 140 -8.51 5.54 2.22
CA ASN A 140 -9.57 5.67 1.22
C ASN A 140 -10.17 4.33 0.81
N ALA A 141 -9.36 3.27 0.72
CA ALA A 141 -9.86 1.94 0.37
C ALA A 141 -10.78 1.36 1.45
N GLY A 142 -10.45 1.58 2.73
CA GLY A 142 -11.18 1.00 3.86
C GLY A 142 -12.40 1.77 4.35
N ILE A 143 -12.58 3.04 3.95
CA ILE A 143 -13.63 3.89 4.56
C ILE A 143 -15.04 3.58 4.03
N PHE A 144 -15.19 3.33 2.72
CA PHE A 144 -16.52 3.24 2.11
C PHE A 144 -17.29 1.98 2.49
N GLU A 145 -16.66 0.81 2.42
CA GLU A 145 -17.32 -0.46 2.81
C GLU A 145 -17.64 -0.51 4.31
N THR A 146 -16.83 0.16 5.14
CA THR A 146 -17.04 0.21 6.60
C THR A 146 -18.27 1.05 6.97
N LEU A 147 -18.56 2.11 6.21
CA LEU A 147 -19.60 3.09 6.56
C LEU A 147 -20.89 2.94 5.76
N LEU A 148 -20.84 2.37 4.56
CA LEU A 148 -21.95 2.35 3.62
C LEU A 148 -22.44 0.94 3.34
N THR A 149 -23.73 0.83 3.06
CA THR A 149 -24.46 -0.39 2.75
C THR A 149 -24.97 -0.38 1.31
N ALA A 150 -25.70 -1.42 0.91
CA ALA A 150 -26.32 -1.49 -0.42
C ALA A 150 -27.49 -0.49 -0.60
N ASP A 151 -28.02 0.04 0.50
CA ASP A 151 -29.12 1.01 0.49
C ASP A 151 -28.61 2.45 0.28
N ASP A 152 -27.30 2.65 0.35
CA ASP A 152 -26.64 3.94 0.20
C ASP A 152 -26.17 4.21 -1.23
N ALA A 153 -25.72 5.45 -1.46
CA ALA A 153 -25.17 5.91 -2.73
C ALA A 153 -23.90 6.73 -2.53
N VAL A 154 -22.95 6.62 -3.47
CA VAL A 154 -21.75 7.46 -3.56
C VAL A 154 -21.78 8.24 -4.87
N ILE A 155 -21.61 9.55 -4.77
CA ILE A 155 -21.40 10.47 -5.91
C ILE A 155 -19.91 10.79 -5.94
N SER A 156 -19.24 10.45 -7.04
CA SER A 156 -17.79 10.58 -7.16
C SER A 156 -17.41 11.41 -8.38
N ASP A 157 -16.60 12.44 -8.14
CA ASP A 157 -15.96 13.24 -9.18
C ASP A 157 -15.12 12.36 -10.14
N GLU A 158 -15.07 12.75 -11.41
CA GLU A 158 -14.38 12.02 -12.48
C GLU A 158 -12.85 11.99 -12.31
N LEU A 159 -12.27 13.00 -11.64
CA LEU A 159 -10.83 13.14 -11.41
C LEU A 159 -10.40 12.66 -10.01
N ASN A 160 -11.30 11.99 -9.29
CA ASN A 160 -10.97 11.41 -8.00
C ASN A 160 -9.75 10.49 -8.09
N HIS A 161 -8.92 10.55 -7.04
CA HIS A 161 -7.73 9.73 -6.95
C HIS A 161 -8.07 8.23 -7.01
N ALA A 162 -7.19 7.43 -7.60
CA ALA A 162 -7.41 6.00 -7.81
C ALA A 162 -7.81 5.24 -6.53
N SER A 163 -7.26 5.63 -5.36
CA SER A 163 -7.62 5.01 -4.08
C SER A 163 -9.08 5.21 -3.67
N ILE A 164 -9.69 6.33 -4.03
CA ILE A 164 -11.12 6.59 -3.78
C ILE A 164 -11.95 5.68 -4.70
N ILE A 165 -11.58 5.62 -5.98
CA ILE A 165 -12.23 4.75 -6.97
C ILE A 165 -12.17 3.28 -6.51
N ASP A 166 -11.01 2.83 -6.04
CA ASP A 166 -10.84 1.45 -5.56
C ASP A 166 -11.59 1.19 -4.25
N GLY A 167 -11.64 2.14 -3.32
CA GLY A 167 -12.48 2.02 -2.12
C GLY A 167 -13.97 1.92 -2.44
N ILE A 168 -14.48 2.75 -3.36
CA ILE A 168 -15.86 2.67 -3.84
C ILE A 168 -16.14 1.34 -4.53
N ARG A 169 -15.14 0.77 -5.24
CA ARG A 169 -15.25 -0.54 -5.90
C ARG A 169 -15.45 -1.70 -4.94
N LEU A 170 -14.90 -1.62 -3.74
CA LEU A 170 -15.08 -2.62 -2.67
C LEU A 170 -16.44 -2.48 -1.97
N CYS A 171 -17.03 -1.29 -1.98
CA CYS A 171 -18.32 -1.02 -1.37
C CYS A 171 -19.53 -1.51 -2.23
N LYS A 172 -20.61 -1.92 -1.54
CA LYS A 172 -21.89 -2.35 -2.14
C LYS A 172 -22.83 -1.20 -2.53
N ALA A 173 -22.54 0.02 -2.11
CA ALA A 173 -23.37 1.19 -2.38
C ALA A 173 -23.53 1.46 -3.89
N LYS A 174 -24.65 2.09 -4.26
CA LYS A 174 -24.91 2.53 -5.64
C LYS A 174 -23.90 3.61 -6.03
N ARG A 175 -23.39 3.56 -7.28
CA ARG A 175 -22.34 4.45 -7.76
C ARG A 175 -22.88 5.40 -8.81
N TYR A 176 -22.73 6.69 -8.57
CA TYR A 176 -23.08 7.75 -9.49
C TYR A 176 -21.83 8.58 -9.83
N ARG A 177 -21.79 9.10 -11.06
CA ARG A 177 -20.74 10.00 -11.57
C ARG A 177 -21.37 11.36 -11.81
#